data_AF-A0A318SLH1-F1
#
_entry.id   AF-A0A318SLH1-F1
#
_cell.length_a   1.000
_cell.length_b   1.000
_cell.length_c   1.000
_cell.angle_alpha   90.00
_cell.angle_beta   90.00
_cell.angle_gamma   90.00
#
_symmetry.space_group_name_H-M   'P 1'
#
loop_
_entity.id
_entity.type
_entity.pdbx_description
1 polymer ?
#
loop_
_entity_poly.entity_id
_entity_poly.type
_entity_poly.pdbx_seq_one_letter_code
_entity_poly.pdbx_strand_id
1 'polypeptide(L)'
;MPTITEAIRPYETLIRHNPDGTIGSHHITISEVLRDGNVIAATANPPTAIAGADLDAVLGQATVAALVQVDSLKSVLATQTNAHAALMQQHEDLRVQAQAVAADNAELRHQAALALQTQDLQAQLAATSAERSALSLQVQELQAQLAQRDAA
;
A
#
# COMPACT_ATOMS: atom_id res chain seq x y z
N MET A 1 27.99 36.09 -14.70
CA MET A 1 28.00 37.11 -13.64
C MET A 1 27.05 36.62 -12.56
N PRO A 2 27.48 36.46 -11.29
CA PRO A 2 26.58 36.05 -10.21
C PRO A 2 25.47 37.10 -10.04
N THR A 3 24.24 36.65 -9.81
CA THR A 3 23.09 37.56 -9.69
C THR A 3 22.92 37.94 -8.23
N ILE A 4 22.96 39.24 -7.94
CA ILE A 4 22.66 39.78 -6.61
C ILE A 4 21.23 40.32 -6.62
N THR A 5 20.39 39.85 -5.70
CA THR A 5 19.02 40.35 -5.52
C THR A 5 18.78 40.75 -4.08
N GLU A 6 17.92 41.73 -3.86
CA GLU A 6 17.45 42.12 -2.55
C GLU A 6 16.01 41.61 -2.37
N ALA A 7 15.73 41.02 -1.22
CA ALA A 7 14.39 40.59 -0.84
C ALA A 7 14.07 41.09 0.56
N ILE A 8 12.80 41.43 0.78
CA ILE A 8 12.28 41.74 2.10
C ILE A 8 11.29 40.64 2.44
N ARG A 9 11.48 40.00 3.60
CA ARG A 9 10.52 39.01 4.11
C ARG A 9 10.00 39.41 5.50
N PRO A 10 8.74 39.06 5.81
CA PRO A 10 8.22 39.20 7.16
C PRO A 10 9.00 38.33 8.13
N TYR A 11 9.24 38.83 9.35
CA TYR A 11 9.91 38.10 10.42
C TYR A 11 9.03 37.95 11.66
N GLU A 12 8.54 39.07 12.19
CA GLU A 12 7.76 39.09 13.43
C GLU A 12 6.63 40.09 13.33
N THR A 13 5.47 39.76 13.91
CA THR A 13 4.40 40.71 14.21
C THR A 13 4.06 40.57 15.68
N LEU A 14 4.24 41.64 16.44
CA LEU A 14 3.96 41.66 17.87
C LEU A 14 2.75 42.54 18.14
N ILE A 15 1.74 41.94 18.77
CA ILE A 15 0.57 42.62 19.29
C ILE A 15 0.69 42.63 20.81
N ARG A 16 0.68 43.82 21.41
CA ARG A 16 0.77 44.01 22.86
C ARG A 16 -0.54 44.53 23.40
N HIS A 17 -1.11 43.81 24.34
CA HIS A 17 -2.19 44.30 25.19
C HIS A 17 -1.56 44.99 26.41
N ASN A 18 -1.73 46.30 26.51
CA ASN A 18 -1.17 47.06 27.61
C ASN A 18 -2.10 47.00 28.83
N PRO A 19 -1.58 47.15 30.07
CA PRO A 19 -2.40 47.18 31.28
C PRO A 19 -3.44 48.31 31.32
N ASP A 20 -3.24 49.37 30.55
CA ASP A 20 -4.19 50.49 30.38
C ASP A 20 -5.33 50.20 29.39
N GLY A 21 -5.37 48.99 28.83
CA GLY A 21 -6.38 48.55 27.88
C GLY A 21 -6.09 48.93 26.41
N THR A 22 -5.01 49.65 26.14
CA THR A 22 -4.60 49.95 24.76
C THR A 22 -3.95 48.75 24.09
N ILE A 23 -4.07 48.66 22.76
CA ILE A 23 -3.40 47.65 21.96
C ILE A 23 -2.35 48.35 21.10
N GLY A 24 -1.08 48.03 21.33
CA GLY A 24 0.02 48.43 20.43
C GLY A 24 0.34 47.29 19.48
N SER A 25 0.69 47.59 18.24
CA SER A 25 1.20 46.57 17.33
C SER A 25 2.35 47.09 16.48
N HIS A 26 3.32 46.22 16.21
CA HIS A 26 4.41 46.48 15.28
C HIS A 26 4.79 45.22 14.52
N HIS A 27 5.38 45.41 13.34
CA HIS A 27 6.02 44.33 12.60
C HIS A 27 7.50 44.62 12.39
N ILE A 28 8.26 43.55 12.23
CA ILE A 28 9.67 43.54 11.89
C ILE A 28 9.83 42.75 10.60
N THR A 29 10.60 43.29 9.67
CA THR A 29 11.02 42.62 8.43
C THR A 29 12.52 42.37 8.45
N ILE A 30 12.96 41.42 7.65
CA ILE A 30 14.39 41.20 7.38
C ILE A 30 14.65 41.55 5.93
N SER A 31 15.61 42.46 5.72
CA SER A 31 16.20 42.72 4.41
C SER A 31 17.31 41.71 4.16
N GLU A 32 17.16 40.91 3.11
CA GLU A 32 18.11 39.89 2.70
C GLU A 32 18.77 40.27 1.38
N VAL A 33 20.09 40.15 1.32
CA VAL A 33 20.86 40.19 0.07
C VAL A 33 21.16 38.76 -0.32
N LEU A 34 20.69 38.35 -1.49
CA LEU A 34 20.86 37.02 -2.03
C LEU A 34 21.89 37.04 -3.16
N ARG A 35 22.74 36.01 -3.21
CA ARG A 35 23.60 35.71 -4.36
C ARG A 35 23.20 34.34 -4.90
N ASP A 36 22.73 34.32 -6.14
CA ASP A 36 22.29 33.10 -6.82
C ASP A 36 21.26 32.30 -5.97
N GLY A 37 20.34 33.00 -5.32
CA GLY A 37 19.29 32.43 -4.47
C GLY A 37 19.69 32.09 -3.03
N ASN A 38 20.98 32.22 -2.67
CA ASN A 38 21.45 31.99 -1.31
C ASN A 38 21.59 33.30 -0.55
N VAL A 39 21.11 33.37 0.70
CA VAL A 39 21.25 34.54 1.57
C VAL A 39 22.71 34.72 1.96
N ILE A 40 23.31 35.86 1.59
CA ILE A 40 24.69 36.21 1.93
C ILE A 40 24.77 37.32 2.98
N ALA A 41 23.70 38.10 3.16
CA ALA A 41 23.54 39.05 4.25
C ALA A 41 22.07 39.17 4.62
N ALA A 42 21.78 39.35 5.92
CA ALA A 42 20.45 39.57 6.44
C ALA A 42 20.50 40.62 7.55
N THR A 43 19.58 41.58 7.54
CA THR A 43 19.48 42.61 8.58
C THR A 43 18.03 42.76 9.01
N ALA A 44 17.76 42.64 10.32
CA ALA A 44 16.45 42.93 10.87
C ALA A 44 16.23 44.44 10.89
N ASN A 45 15.12 44.88 10.29
CA ASN A 45 14.74 46.28 10.25
C ASN A 45 14.11 46.70 11.59
N PRO A 46 14.15 48.00 11.96
CA PRO A 46 13.49 48.49 13.16
C PRO A 46 11.99 48.18 13.18
N PRO A 47 11.38 47.96 14.37
CA PRO A 47 9.94 47.78 14.51
C PRO A 47 9.16 48.93 13.88
N THR A 48 8.26 48.60 12.95
CA THR A 48 7.37 49.58 12.32
C THR A 48 5.97 49.40 12.91
N ALA A 49 5.43 50.48 13.49
CA ALA A 49 4.09 50.47 14.08
C ALA A 49 3.04 50.11 13.01
N ILE A 50 2.10 49.25 13.38
CA ILE A 50 0.93 48.94 12.54
C ILE A 50 -0.19 49.84 13.05
N ALA A 51 -0.63 50.80 12.23
CA ALA A 51 -1.73 51.69 12.59
C ALA A 51 -3.05 50.91 12.65
N GLY A 52 -4.03 51.38 13.44
CA GLY A 52 -5.26 50.62 13.74
C GLY A 52 -6.05 50.13 12.53
N ALA A 53 -6.10 50.90 11.43
CA ALA A 53 -6.74 50.48 10.18
C ALA A 53 -5.95 49.39 9.42
N ASP A 54 -4.63 49.33 9.60
CA ASP A 54 -3.76 48.31 9.01
C ASP A 54 -3.86 46.98 9.78
N LEU A 55 -4.08 47.03 11.10
CA LEU A 55 -4.21 45.80 11.89
C LEU A 55 -5.49 45.03 11.55
N ASP A 56 -6.63 45.72 11.43
CA ASP A 56 -7.89 45.10 11.01
C ASP A 56 -7.79 44.51 9.60
N ALA A 57 -7.07 45.19 8.70
CA ALA A 57 -6.80 44.69 7.36
C ALA A 57 -5.90 43.44 7.37
N VAL A 58 -4.81 43.45 8.15
CA VAL A 58 -3.88 42.32 8.29
C VAL A 58 -4.56 41.12 8.94
N LEU A 59 -5.31 41.33 10.03
CA LEU A 59 -6.05 40.27 10.72
C LEU A 59 -7.19 39.74 9.86
N GLY A 60 -7.89 40.61 9.12
CA GLY A 60 -8.91 40.21 8.16
C GLY A 60 -8.34 39.33 7.05
N GLN A 61 -7.22 39.74 6.43
CA GLN A 61 -6.54 38.95 5.41
C GLN A 61 -6.03 37.61 5.95
N ALA A 62 -5.42 37.59 7.14
CA ALA A 62 -4.96 36.36 7.77
C ALA A 62 -6.12 35.41 8.11
N THR A 63 -7.25 35.95 8.57
CA THR A 63 -8.46 35.18 8.86
C THR A 63 -9.04 34.57 7.59
N VAL A 64 -9.15 35.35 6.51
CA VAL A 64 -9.62 34.86 5.21
C VAL A 64 -8.67 33.77 4.67
N ALA A 65 -7.36 33.99 4.73
CA ALA A 65 -6.37 32.99 4.30
C ALA A 65 -6.46 31.70 5.12
N ALA A 66 -6.63 31.80 6.43
CA ALA A 66 -6.80 30.66 7.32
C ALA A 66 -8.09 29.88 7.00
N LEU A 67 -9.20 30.57 6.72
CA LEU A 67 -10.45 29.92 6.31
C LEU A 67 -10.29 29.17 4.99
N VAL A 68 -9.64 29.79 3.99
CA VAL A 68 -9.33 29.13 2.71
C VAL A 68 -8.46 27.90 2.92
N GLN A 69 -7.45 27.98 3.80
CA GLN A 69 -6.59 26.84 4.12
C GLN A 69 -7.37 25.72 4.82
N VAL A 70 -8.27 26.05 5.74
CA VAL A 70 -9.13 25.07 6.43
C VAL A 70 -10.04 24.35 5.42
N ASP A 71 -10.64 25.06 4.47
CA ASP A 71 -11.49 24.45 3.45
C ASP A 71 -10.68 23.57 2.50
N SER A 72 -9.47 24.00 2.12
CA SER A 72 -8.54 23.18 1.35
C SER A 72 -8.16 21.90 2.09
N LEU A 73 -7.84 22.00 3.38
CA LEU A 73 -7.46 20.84 4.20
C LEU A 73 -8.63 19.87 4.39
N LYS A 74 -9.86 20.38 4.56
CA LYS A 74 -11.07 19.53 4.60
C LYS A 74 -11.28 18.79 3.28
N SER A 75 -11.07 19.45 2.15
CA SER A 75 -11.17 18.82 0.83
C SER A 75 -10.12 17.71 0.63
N VAL A 76 -8.87 17.97 1.04
CA VAL A 76 -7.80 16.97 1.01
C VAL A 76 -8.12 15.79 1.92
N LEU A 77 -8.57 16.05 3.15
CA LEU A 77 -8.95 15.02 4.10
C LEU A 77 -10.06 14.13 3.55
N ALA A 78 -11.13 14.73 3.01
CA ALA A 78 -12.23 13.98 2.39
C ALA A 78 -11.74 13.10 1.23
N THR A 79 -10.84 13.62 0.39
CA THR A 79 -10.23 12.86 -0.71
C THR A 79 -9.41 11.68 -0.20
N GLN A 80 -8.57 11.90 0.82
CA GLN A 80 -7.76 10.86 1.44
C GLN A 80 -8.60 9.79 2.12
N THR A 81 -9.67 10.17 2.83
CA THR A 81 -10.61 9.23 3.45
C THR A 81 -11.28 8.35 2.41
N ASN A 82 -11.73 8.92 1.28
CA ASN A 82 -12.32 8.17 0.19
C ASN A 82 -11.33 7.20 -0.46
N ALA A 83 -10.09 7.66 -0.69
CA ALA A 83 -9.02 6.82 -1.24
C ALA A 83 -8.67 5.65 -0.30
N HIS A 84 -8.59 5.91 1.01
CA HIS A 84 -8.34 4.87 2.01
C HIS A 84 -9.47 3.83 2.05
N ALA A 85 -10.74 4.26 2.00
CA ALA A 85 -11.88 3.35 1.95
C ALA A 85 -11.85 2.47 0.69
N ALA A 86 -11.53 3.05 -0.47
CA ALA A 86 -11.39 2.31 -1.72
C ALA A 86 -10.24 1.29 -1.66
N LEU A 87 -9.09 1.66 -1.10
CA LEU A 87 -7.95 0.76 -0.96
C LEU A 87 -8.25 -0.41 0.00
N MET A 88 -8.96 -0.14 1.11
CA MET A 88 -9.40 -1.18 2.03
C MET A 88 -10.33 -2.18 1.35
N GLN A 89 -11.26 -1.71 0.51
CA GLN A 89 -12.13 -2.59 -0.27
C GLN A 89 -11.32 -3.46 -1.25
N GLN A 90 -10.39 -2.86 -1.99
CA GLN A 90 -9.51 -3.60 -2.92
C GLN A 90 -8.68 -4.66 -2.20
N HIS A 91 -8.18 -4.36 -1.01
CA HIS A 91 -7.40 -5.30 -0.22
C HIS A 91 -8.25 -6.50 0.22
N GLU A 92 -9.49 -6.26 0.62
CA GLU A 92 -10.41 -7.33 1.00
C GLU A 92 -10.81 -8.20 -0.21
N ASP A 93 -11.07 -7.58 -1.37
CA ASP A 93 -11.37 -8.30 -2.61
C ASP A 93 -10.19 -9.20 -3.03
N LEU A 94 -8.96 -8.67 -2.98
CA LEU A 94 -7.74 -9.44 -3.25
C LEU A 94 -7.53 -10.57 -2.26
N ARG A 95 -7.83 -10.35 -0.97
CA ARG A 95 -7.74 -11.38 0.07
C ARG A 95 -8.69 -12.55 -0.24
N VAL A 96 -9.92 -12.25 -0.63
CA VAL A 96 -10.92 -13.27 -1.02
C VAL A 96 -10.46 -14.02 -2.28
N GLN A 97 -9.96 -13.32 -3.30
CA GLN A 97 -9.44 -13.94 -4.52
C GLN A 97 -8.25 -14.87 -4.22
N ALA A 98 -7.32 -14.45 -3.36
CA ALA A 98 -6.17 -15.27 -2.96
C ALA A 98 -6.62 -16.55 -2.24
N GLN A 99 -7.66 -16.48 -1.40
CA GLN A 99 -8.23 -17.65 -0.73
C GLN A 99 -8.89 -18.62 -1.71
N ALA A 100 -9.62 -18.11 -2.71
CA ALA A 100 -10.22 -18.94 -3.75
C ALA A 100 -9.13 -19.67 -4.56
N VAL A 101 -8.11 -18.96 -5.03
CA VAL A 101 -6.99 -19.55 -5.78
C VAL A 101 -6.22 -20.57 -4.93
N ALA A 102 -6.07 -20.35 -3.62
CA ALA A 102 -5.45 -21.32 -2.74
C ALA A 102 -6.28 -22.60 -2.59
N ALA A 103 -7.61 -22.49 -2.51
CA ALA A 103 -8.52 -23.62 -2.48
C ALA A 103 -8.48 -24.42 -3.79
N ASP A 104 -8.55 -23.75 -4.94
CA ASP A 104 -8.46 -24.38 -6.26
C ASP A 104 -7.14 -25.14 -6.44
N ASN A 105 -6.01 -24.54 -6.01
CA ASN A 105 -4.72 -25.20 -6.05
C ASN A 105 -4.64 -26.44 -5.14
N ALA A 106 -5.29 -26.41 -3.98
CA ALA A 106 -5.35 -27.57 -3.09
C ALA A 106 -6.17 -28.70 -3.74
N GLU A 107 -7.28 -28.36 -4.39
CA GLU A 107 -8.11 -29.33 -5.13
C GLU A 107 -7.33 -29.95 -6.30
N LEU A 108 -6.67 -29.13 -7.13
CA LEU A 108 -5.87 -29.63 -8.24
C LEU A 108 -4.75 -30.58 -7.79
N ARG A 109 -4.09 -30.28 -6.66
CA ARG A 109 -3.08 -31.17 -6.08
C ARG A 109 -3.69 -32.50 -5.61
N HIS A 110 -4.88 -32.44 -5.01
CA HIS A 110 -5.59 -33.65 -4.61
C HIS A 110 -5.99 -34.51 -5.81
N GLN A 111 -6.53 -33.89 -6.86
CA GLN A 111 -6.88 -34.58 -8.11
C GLN A 111 -5.64 -35.22 -8.77
N ALA A 112 -4.50 -34.52 -8.80
CA ALA A 112 -3.25 -35.07 -9.31
C ALA A 112 -2.76 -36.28 -8.50
N ALA A 113 -2.89 -36.24 -7.17
CA ALA A 113 -2.53 -37.37 -6.31
C ALA A 113 -3.44 -38.59 -6.55
N LEU A 114 -4.76 -38.36 -6.70
CA LEU A 114 -5.70 -39.43 -7.05
C LEU A 114 -5.42 -40.05 -8.43
N ALA A 115 -5.02 -39.23 -9.41
CA ALA A 115 -4.65 -39.72 -10.73
C ALA A 115 -3.42 -40.65 -10.68
N LEU A 116 -2.39 -40.28 -9.90
CA LEU A 116 -1.21 -41.13 -9.69
C LEU A 116 -1.58 -42.45 -8.98
N GLN A 117 -2.43 -42.38 -7.95
CA GLN A 117 -2.89 -43.59 -7.26
C GLN A 117 -3.69 -44.51 -8.18
N THR A 118 -4.53 -43.94 -9.05
CA THR A 118 -5.30 -44.70 -10.05
C THR A 118 -4.39 -45.40 -11.03
N GLN A 119 -3.33 -44.72 -11.48
CA GLN A 119 -2.33 -45.32 -12.38
C GLN A 119 -1.58 -46.48 -11.71
N ASP A 120 -1.18 -46.33 -10.45
CA ASP A 120 -0.51 -47.39 -9.69
C ASP A 120 -1.43 -48.61 -9.49
N LEU A 121 -2.69 -48.39 -9.10
CA LEU A 121 -3.67 -49.46 -8.97
C LEU A 121 -3.94 -50.17 -10.30
N GLN A 122 -3.96 -49.45 -11.42
CA GLN A 122 -4.07 -50.06 -12.75
C GLN A 122 -2.86 -50.93 -13.09
N ALA A 123 -1.64 -50.49 -12.75
CA ALA A 123 -0.42 -51.26 -12.95
C ALA A 123 -0.41 -52.53 -12.08
N GLN A 124 -0.81 -52.43 -10.80
CA GLN A 124 -0.93 -53.57 -9.90
C GLN A 124 -1.98 -54.57 -10.40
N LEU A 125 -3.14 -54.10 -10.85
CA LEU A 125 -4.18 -54.97 -11.41
C LEU A 125 -3.67 -55.71 -12.65
N ALA A 126 -2.96 -55.02 -13.54
CA ALA A 126 -2.35 -55.63 -14.72
C ALA A 126 -1.34 -56.72 -14.33
N ALA A 127 -0.45 -56.44 -13.37
CA ALA A 127 0.53 -57.40 -12.87
C ALA A 127 -0.15 -58.64 -12.26
N THR A 128 -1.11 -58.45 -11.36
CA THR A 128 -1.87 -59.57 -10.76
C THR A 128 -2.65 -60.36 -11.80
N SER A 129 -3.20 -59.71 -12.84
CA SER A 129 -3.90 -60.41 -13.92
C SER A 129 -2.95 -61.30 -14.74
N ALA A 130 -1.73 -60.83 -15.00
CA ALA A 130 -0.71 -61.59 -15.69
C ALA A 130 -0.24 -62.80 -14.85
N GLU A 131 -0.02 -62.60 -13.54
CA GLU A 131 0.31 -63.68 -12.61
C GLU A 131 -0.78 -64.75 -12.56
N ARG A 132 -2.06 -64.35 -12.46
CA ARG A 132 -3.19 -65.30 -12.47
C ARG A 132 -3.26 -66.09 -13.77
N SER A 133 -3.01 -65.44 -14.92
CA SER A 133 -2.97 -66.13 -16.21
C SER A 133 -1.83 -67.15 -16.28
N ALA A 134 -0.63 -66.79 -15.81
CA ALA A 134 0.52 -67.68 -15.78
C ALA A 134 0.27 -68.89 -14.86
N LEU A 135 -0.25 -68.66 -13.65
CA LEU A 135 -0.57 -69.72 -12.71
C LEU A 135 -1.67 -70.66 -13.25
N SER A 136 -2.68 -70.12 -13.94
CA SER A 136 -3.71 -70.93 -14.60
C SER A 136 -3.14 -71.84 -15.69
N LEU A 137 -2.19 -71.35 -16.48
CA LEU A 137 -1.51 -72.18 -17.50
C LEU A 137 -0.71 -73.30 -16.85
N GLN A 138 0.02 -72.99 -15.76
CA GLN A 138 0.79 -73.98 -15.01
C GLN A 138 -0.10 -75.07 -14.41
N VAL A 139 -1.28 -74.71 -13.87
CA VAL A 139 -2.26 -75.68 -13.37
C VAL A 139 -2.77 -76.59 -14.48
N GLN A 140 -3.09 -76.05 -15.67
CA GLN A 140 -3.52 -76.85 -16.82
C GLN A 140 -2.42 -77.82 -17.28
N GLU A 141 -1.17 -77.37 -17.30
CA GLU A 141 -0.03 -78.21 -17.69
C GLU A 141 0.19 -79.35 -16.70
N LEU A 142 0.16 -79.07 -15.39
CA LEU A 142 0.26 -80.09 -14.34
C LEU A 142 -0.90 -81.09 -14.41
N GLN A 143 -2.13 -80.63 -14.66
CA GLN A 143 -3.28 -81.50 -14.85
C GLN A 143 -3.12 -82.43 -16.06
N ALA A 144 -2.58 -81.92 -17.18
CA ALA A 144 -2.30 -82.73 -18.35
C ALA A 144 -1.20 -83.79 -18.09
N GLN A 145 -0.14 -83.43 -17.35
CA GLN A 145 0.93 -84.37 -16.97
C GLN A 145 0.43 -85.49 -16.06
N LEU A 146 -0.43 -85.18 -15.08
CA LEU A 146 -1.05 -86.19 -14.21
C LEU A 146 -1.92 -87.15 -15.02
N ALA A 147 -2.76 -86.63 -15.92
CA ALA A 147 -3.60 -87.47 -16.79
C ALA A 147 -2.78 -88.41 -17.68
N GLN A 148 -1.62 -87.96 -18.19
CA GLN A 148 -0.71 -88.83 -18.95
C GLN A 148 -0.10 -89.93 -18.07
N ARG A 149 0.27 -89.61 -16.83
CA ARG A 149 0.87 -90.57 -15.90
C ARG A 149 -0.13 -91.65 -15.49
N ASP A 150 -1.39 -91.30 -15.29
CA ASP A 150 -2.43 -92.25 -14.88
C ASP A 150 -2.89 -93.16 -16.03
N ALA A 151 -2.55 -92.82 -17.29
CA ALA A 151 -2.87 -93.60 -18.48
C ALA A 151 -1.75 -94.57 -18.92
N ALA A 152 -0.56 -94.47 -18.31
CA ALA A 152 0.63 -95.30 -18.60
C ALA A 152 0.78 -96.45 -17.59
#